data_AF-A0A2J7VJH9-F1
#
_entry.id   AF-A0A2J7VJH9-F1
#
_cell.length_a   1.000
_cell.length_b   1.000
_cell.length_c   1.000
_cell.angle_alpha   90.00
_cell.angle_beta   90.00
_cell.angle_gamma   90.00
#
_symmetry.space_group_name_H-M   'P 1'
#
loop_
_entity.id
_entity.type
_entity.pdbx_description
1 polymer ?
#
loop_
_entity_poly.entity_id
_entity_poly.type
_entity_poly.pdbx_seq_one_letter_code
_entity_poly.pdbx_strand_id
1 'polypeptide(L)'
;MTKNDVTTVVPLDSKRASRAAPSNAPVEVPPWNGEFDENSLLRPGAYLVAALKRRADYLGHTGVEMAKDHLGVTYGYITQLRNGTRPTKAISEEFSVKCAEYLGIPRLTVLLMAGRITVSDLYASPSQLEREVPRVLEFITQDSEWGHLITPDVLHGTLETKYLVARLYEKATQRRLLPEQLSLDRIAEAFKGLEQERAKRLSEASSLEGGADE
;
A
#
# COMPACT_ATOMS: atom_id res chain seq x y z
N MET A 1 11.51 -20.43 53.95
CA MET A 1 12.92 -20.33 53.51
C MET A 1 13.02 -21.09 52.19
N THR A 2 12.81 -20.40 51.06
CA THR A 2 13.84 -19.83 50.14
C THR A 2 14.54 -20.90 49.32
N LYS A 3 14.68 -20.83 48.00
CA LYS A 3 14.15 -19.95 46.93
C LYS A 3 14.59 -20.65 45.62
N ASN A 4 13.76 -20.52 44.59
CA ASN A 4 13.93 -21.11 43.26
C ASN A 4 15.18 -20.66 42.50
N ASP A 5 15.58 -21.59 41.63
CA ASP A 5 16.31 -21.52 40.36
C ASP A 5 16.84 -20.16 39.88
N VAL A 6 18.13 -20.18 39.56
CA VAL A 6 18.91 -19.08 38.98
C VAL A 6 18.79 -19.13 37.45
N THR A 7 18.10 -18.15 36.90
CA THR A 7 18.09 -17.80 35.47
C THR A 7 19.51 -17.53 34.98
N THR A 8 19.96 -18.30 33.99
CA THR A 8 21.23 -18.05 33.29
C THR A 8 21.03 -16.88 32.32
N VAL A 9 21.63 -15.73 32.65
CA VAL A 9 21.67 -14.54 31.80
C VAL A 9 22.87 -14.66 30.86
N VAL A 10 22.63 -14.72 29.55
CA VAL A 10 23.68 -14.63 28.52
C VAL A 10 23.94 -13.15 28.23
N PRO A 11 25.18 -12.64 28.37
CA PRO A 11 25.48 -11.23 28.10
C PRO A 11 25.60 -10.94 26.59
N LEU A 12 24.94 -9.87 26.14
CA LEU A 12 25.12 -9.27 24.81
C LEU A 12 26.49 -8.59 24.74
N ASP A 13 27.47 -9.27 24.16
CA ASP A 13 28.81 -8.70 23.98
C ASP A 13 28.82 -7.80 22.73
N SER A 14 28.94 -6.49 22.98
CA SER A 14 28.97 -5.44 21.97
C SER A 14 30.35 -5.40 21.29
N LYS A 15 30.47 -5.89 20.06
CA LYS A 15 31.64 -5.63 19.21
C LYS A 15 31.22 -4.92 17.92
N ARG A 16 31.60 -3.64 17.84
CA ARG A 16 31.61 -2.80 16.63
C ARG A 16 32.36 -3.53 15.51
N ALA A 17 31.63 -4.01 14.51
CA ALA A 17 32.21 -4.48 13.26
C ALA A 17 32.63 -3.28 12.41
N SER A 18 33.87 -3.31 11.93
CA SER A 18 34.50 -2.29 11.09
C SER A 18 33.81 -2.16 9.74
N ARG A 19 33.56 -0.92 9.30
CA ARG A 19 32.91 -0.55 8.04
C ARG A 19 33.80 -0.95 6.85
N ALA A 20 33.42 -2.00 6.12
CA ALA A 20 33.99 -2.30 4.81
C ALA A 20 33.51 -1.26 3.77
N ALA A 21 34.36 -0.95 2.79
CA ALA A 21 34.06 0.03 1.73
C ALA A 21 32.83 -0.40 0.90
N PRO A 22 32.00 0.56 0.43
CA PRO A 22 30.81 0.23 -0.34
C PRO A 22 31.17 -0.34 -1.71
N SER A 23 30.72 -1.56 -1.96
CA SER A 23 30.73 -2.19 -3.28
C SER A 23 29.78 -1.43 -4.22
N ASN A 24 30.28 -1.02 -5.38
CA ASN A 24 29.59 -0.16 -6.35
C ASN A 24 28.62 -0.92 -7.29
N ALA A 25 28.15 -2.11 -6.88
CA ALA A 25 27.11 -2.83 -7.61
C ALA A 25 25.75 -2.25 -7.23
N PRO A 26 24.80 -2.04 -8.17
CA PRO A 26 23.42 -1.73 -7.83
C PRO A 26 22.88 -2.87 -6.99
N VAL A 27 22.76 -2.66 -5.68
CA VAL A 27 22.06 -3.59 -4.81
C VAL A 27 20.59 -3.49 -5.22
N GLU A 28 20.07 -4.50 -5.90
CA GLU A 28 18.64 -4.60 -6.15
C GLU A 28 17.94 -4.67 -4.80
N VAL A 29 17.41 -3.52 -4.37
CA VAL A 29 16.72 -3.42 -3.11
C VAL A 29 15.34 -4.05 -3.28
N PRO A 30 15.02 -5.15 -2.58
CA PRO A 30 13.72 -5.81 -2.73
C PRO A 30 12.59 -4.84 -2.37
N PRO A 31 11.40 -4.93 -2.98
CA PRO A 31 10.28 -4.02 -2.69
C PRO A 31 9.90 -4.05 -1.21
N TRP A 32 9.24 -3.00 -0.72
CA TRP A 32 8.75 -2.93 0.66
C TRP A 32 7.87 -4.15 0.99
N ASN A 33 8.18 -4.80 2.11
CA ASN A 33 7.62 -6.09 2.51
C ASN A 33 6.25 -6.01 3.22
N GLY A 34 5.66 -4.81 3.32
CA GLY A 34 4.36 -4.60 3.97
C GLY A 34 4.41 -4.28 5.47
N GLU A 35 5.60 -4.13 6.06
CA GLU A 35 5.74 -3.82 7.49
C GLU A 35 5.61 -2.33 7.81
N PHE A 36 4.96 -2.03 8.94
CA PHE A 36 4.77 -0.66 9.43
C PHE A 36 5.44 -0.45 10.80
N ASP A 37 5.92 0.77 11.06
CA ASP A 37 6.27 1.22 12.42
C ASP A 37 5.00 1.41 13.26
N GLU A 38 4.72 0.47 14.16
CA GLU A 38 3.49 0.42 14.97
C GLU A 38 3.23 1.70 15.76
N ASN A 39 4.29 2.29 16.32
CA ASN A 39 4.22 3.54 17.09
C ASN A 39 3.69 4.73 16.28
N SER A 40 3.85 4.69 14.96
CA SER A 40 3.38 5.74 14.07
C SER A 40 1.90 5.57 13.71
N LEU A 41 1.35 4.35 13.73
CA LEU A 41 0.00 4.01 13.21
C LEU A 41 -1.17 4.70 13.90
N LEU A 42 -0.97 5.27 15.09
CA LEU A 42 -2.03 5.93 15.87
C LEU A 42 -2.54 7.26 15.26
N ARG A 43 -2.05 7.68 14.09
CA ARG A 43 -2.39 8.98 13.47
C ARG A 43 -2.98 8.82 12.05
N PRO A 44 -3.95 9.66 11.64
CA PRO A 44 -4.47 9.63 10.27
C PRO A 44 -3.37 9.84 9.20
N GLY A 45 -3.28 8.91 8.24
CA GLY A 45 -2.22 8.87 7.21
C GLY A 45 -0.84 8.48 7.72
N ALA A 46 -0.78 7.94 8.94
CA ALA A 46 0.41 7.33 9.49
C ALA A 46 0.96 6.19 8.65
N TYR A 47 0.12 5.46 7.91
CA TYR A 47 0.57 4.31 7.12
C TYR A 47 1.71 4.67 6.17
N LEU A 48 1.62 5.81 5.48
CA LEU A 48 2.70 6.25 4.59
C LEU A 48 3.99 6.53 5.37
N VAL A 49 3.92 7.32 6.44
CA VAL A 49 5.10 7.69 7.24
C VAL A 49 5.71 6.47 7.94
N ALA A 50 4.86 5.56 8.44
CA ALA A 50 5.26 4.32 9.09
C ALA A 50 5.96 3.37 8.11
N ALA A 51 5.45 3.24 6.89
CA ALA A 51 6.07 2.46 5.82
C ALA A 51 7.43 3.06 5.41
N LEU A 52 7.50 4.38 5.21
CA LEU A 52 8.74 5.09 4.88
C LEU A 52 9.81 4.90 5.95
N LYS A 53 9.45 5.07 7.23
CA LYS A 53 10.37 4.88 8.35
C LYS A 53 10.87 3.44 8.43
N ARG A 54 9.96 2.46 8.37
CA ARG A 54 10.32 1.04 8.40
C ARG A 54 11.25 0.68 7.23
N ARG A 55 10.99 1.25 6.05
CA ARG A 55 11.85 1.09 4.88
C ARG A 55 13.23 1.71 5.11
N ALA A 56 13.31 2.92 5.66
CA ALA A 56 14.59 3.54 5.99
C ALA A 56 15.39 2.71 7.00
N ASP A 57 14.74 2.20 8.05
CA ASP A 57 15.37 1.32 9.03
C ASP A 57 15.92 0.04 8.36
N TYR A 58 15.14 -0.56 7.46
CA TYR A 58 15.56 -1.74 6.69
C TYR A 58 16.76 -1.47 5.77
N LEU A 59 16.82 -0.29 5.16
CA LEU A 59 17.92 0.12 4.28
C LEU A 59 19.12 0.70 5.02
N GLY A 60 19.02 0.88 6.35
CA GLY A 60 20.04 1.55 7.14
C GLY A 60 20.16 3.05 6.86
N HIS A 61 19.14 3.67 6.27
CA HIS A 61 19.09 5.10 6.03
C HIS A 61 18.63 5.84 7.27
N THR A 62 19.26 6.97 7.58
CA THR A 62 18.74 7.90 8.57
C THR A 62 17.48 8.58 8.05
N GLY A 63 16.64 9.10 8.97
CA GLY A 63 15.45 9.86 8.58
C GLY A 63 15.77 11.11 7.74
N VAL A 64 16.96 11.70 7.92
CA VAL A 64 17.42 12.86 7.14
C VAL A 64 17.82 12.45 5.73
N GLU A 65 18.59 11.37 5.57
CA GLU A 65 18.96 10.82 4.25
C GLU A 65 17.71 10.39 3.47
N MET A 66 16.79 9.66 4.12
CA MET A 66 15.50 9.32 3.52
C MET A 66 14.77 10.57 3.01
N ALA A 67 14.60 11.58 3.87
CA ALA A 67 13.85 12.78 3.50
C ALA A 67 14.51 13.54 2.35
N LYS A 68 15.81 13.82 2.46
CA LYS A 68 16.52 14.71 1.55
C LYS A 68 16.94 14.00 0.27
N ASP A 69 17.65 12.88 0.40
CA ASP A 69 18.38 12.26 -0.70
C ASP A 69 17.46 11.34 -1.53
N HIS A 70 16.38 10.83 -0.93
CA HIS A 70 15.45 9.93 -1.62
C HIS A 70 14.07 10.53 -1.88
N LEU A 71 13.54 11.34 -0.95
CA LEU A 71 12.19 11.90 -1.07
C LEU A 71 12.14 13.35 -1.55
N GLY A 72 13.30 14.03 -1.65
CA GLY A 72 13.38 15.41 -2.13
C GLY A 72 12.72 16.45 -1.21
N VAL A 73 12.59 16.15 0.09
CA VAL A 73 11.96 17.03 1.09
C VAL A 73 12.83 17.23 2.32
N THR A 74 12.48 18.19 3.16
CA THR A 74 13.15 18.37 4.44
C THR A 74 12.70 17.32 5.46
N TYR A 75 13.57 16.95 6.41
CA TYR A 75 13.17 16.09 7.52
C TYR A 75 12.06 16.73 8.38
N GLY A 76 12.04 18.07 8.46
CA GLY A 76 10.97 18.82 9.11
C GLY A 76 9.61 18.58 8.45
N TYR A 77 9.55 18.48 7.13
CA TYR A 77 8.33 18.16 6.39
C TYR A 77 7.79 16.76 6.77
N ILE A 78 8.65 15.74 6.83
CA ILE A 78 8.26 14.38 7.27
C ILE A 78 7.74 14.41 8.72
N THR A 79 8.39 15.18 9.58
CA THR A 79 7.95 15.36 10.98
C THR A 79 6.58 16.02 11.07
N GLN A 80 6.30 17.03 10.24
CA GLN A 80 4.99 17.70 10.17
C GLN A 80 3.89 16.75 9.68
N LEU A 81 4.19 15.88 8.70
CA LEU A 81 3.26 14.84 8.27
C LEU A 81 3.00 13.84 9.41
N ARG A 82 4.06 13.34 10.06
CA ARG A 82 3.98 12.41 11.18
C ARG A 82 3.16 12.97 12.34
N ASN A 83 3.30 14.26 12.61
CA ASN A 83 2.64 14.93 13.73
C ASN A 83 1.25 15.46 13.38
N GLY A 84 0.79 15.28 12.13
CA GLY A 84 -0.52 15.75 11.68
C GLY A 84 -0.62 17.26 11.53
N THR A 85 0.47 18.01 11.74
CA THR A 85 0.54 19.46 11.46
C THR A 85 0.30 19.75 10.00
N ARG A 86 0.74 18.84 9.11
CA ARG A 86 0.43 18.87 7.68
C ARG A 86 -0.40 17.64 7.31
N PRO A 87 -1.52 17.79 6.60
CA PRO A 87 -2.34 16.65 6.20
C PRO A 87 -1.62 15.82 5.15
N THR A 88 -1.48 14.52 5.43
CA THR A 88 -0.95 13.49 4.53
C THR A 88 -1.77 13.34 3.25
N LYS A 89 -3.08 13.60 3.29
CA LYS A 89 -3.94 13.63 2.10
C LYS A 89 -3.55 14.70 1.08
N ALA A 90 -2.82 15.74 1.51
CA ALA A 90 -2.40 16.88 0.68
C ALA A 90 -0.95 16.77 0.19
N ILE A 91 -0.36 15.56 0.16
CA ILE A 91 0.96 15.36 -0.44
C ILE A 91 0.97 15.74 -1.92
N SER A 92 2.07 16.32 -2.40
CA SER A 92 2.25 16.64 -3.82
C SER A 92 2.39 15.39 -4.68
N GLU A 93 2.14 15.55 -5.97
CA GLU A 93 2.38 14.51 -6.96
C GLU A 93 3.84 14.05 -6.98
N GLU A 94 4.78 14.99 -7.08
CA GLU A 94 6.21 14.72 -7.06
C GLU A 94 6.64 13.91 -5.83
N PHE A 95 6.18 14.31 -4.64
CA PHE A 95 6.49 13.58 -3.41
C PHE A 95 5.89 12.16 -3.44
N SER A 96 4.67 11.99 -3.95
CA SER A 96 4.04 10.67 -4.06
C SER A 96 4.77 9.73 -5.03
N VAL A 97 5.35 10.26 -6.12
CA VAL A 97 6.19 9.50 -7.05
C VAL A 97 7.48 9.05 -6.35
N LYS A 98 8.16 9.97 -5.65
CA LYS A 98 9.39 9.64 -4.92
C LYS A 98 9.18 8.62 -3.80
N CYS A 99 8.04 8.69 -3.11
CA CYS A 99 7.66 7.66 -2.14
C CYS A 99 7.45 6.29 -2.80
N ALA A 100 6.82 6.24 -3.97
CA ALA A 100 6.57 5.01 -4.70
C ALA A 100 7.89 4.35 -5.16
N GLU A 101 8.79 5.16 -5.72
CA GLU A 101 10.15 4.74 -6.10
C GLU A 101 10.92 4.20 -4.89
N TYR A 102 10.94 4.94 -3.78
CA TYR A 102 11.69 4.55 -2.57
C TYR A 102 11.16 3.27 -1.91
N LEU A 103 9.84 3.09 -1.90
CA LEU A 103 9.18 1.91 -1.35
C LEU A 103 9.18 0.73 -2.33
N GLY A 104 9.39 0.95 -3.62
CA GLY A 104 9.29 -0.08 -4.65
C GLY A 104 7.86 -0.60 -4.83
N ILE A 105 6.85 0.28 -4.76
CA ILE A 105 5.43 -0.06 -4.88
C ILE A 105 4.72 0.87 -5.87
N PRO A 106 3.56 0.46 -6.43
CA PRO A 106 2.76 1.37 -7.25
C PRO A 106 2.39 2.65 -6.50
N ARG A 107 2.43 3.79 -7.21
CA ARG A 107 2.02 5.09 -6.66
C ARG A 107 0.59 5.08 -6.12
N LEU A 108 -0.30 4.29 -6.71
CA LEU A 108 -1.66 4.10 -6.20
C LEU A 108 -1.66 3.65 -4.73
N THR A 109 -0.78 2.72 -4.37
CA THR A 109 -0.61 2.25 -2.98
C THR A 109 -0.14 3.37 -2.06
N VAL A 110 0.76 4.25 -2.53
CA VAL A 110 1.18 5.44 -1.77
C VAL A 110 0.00 6.39 -1.52
N LEU A 111 -0.84 6.62 -2.53
CA LEU A 111 -2.01 7.50 -2.41
C LEU A 111 -3.06 6.91 -1.46
N LEU A 112 -3.25 5.59 -1.45
CA LEU A 112 -4.08 4.87 -0.47
C LEU A 112 -3.54 5.05 0.95
N MET A 113 -2.23 4.81 1.16
CA MET A 113 -1.59 4.97 2.46
C MET A 113 -1.61 6.41 2.97
N ALA A 114 -1.54 7.39 2.06
CA ALA A 114 -1.69 8.80 2.36
C ALA A 114 -3.14 9.20 2.70
N GLY A 115 -4.11 8.31 2.43
CA GLY A 115 -5.55 8.57 2.57
C GLY A 115 -6.09 9.58 1.55
N ARG A 116 -5.33 9.85 0.47
CA ARG A 116 -5.76 10.73 -0.63
C ARG A 116 -6.77 10.04 -1.53
N ILE A 117 -6.64 8.73 -1.66
CA ILE A 117 -7.68 7.84 -2.20
C ILE A 117 -8.07 6.83 -1.12
N THR A 118 -9.28 6.33 -1.23
CA THR A 118 -9.93 5.40 -0.32
C THR A 118 -10.22 4.09 -1.04
N VAL A 119 -10.56 3.05 -0.29
CA VAL A 119 -10.99 1.78 -0.88
C VAL A 119 -12.23 1.96 -1.75
N SER A 120 -13.13 2.87 -1.38
CA SER A 120 -14.35 3.19 -2.13
C SER A 120 -14.06 3.73 -3.53
N ASP A 121 -12.93 4.42 -3.73
CA ASP A 121 -12.51 4.95 -5.04
C ASP A 121 -12.10 3.84 -6.03
N LEU A 122 -11.93 2.62 -5.53
CA LEU A 122 -11.60 1.45 -6.35
C LEU A 122 -12.84 0.71 -6.87
N TYR A 123 -14.03 1.26 -6.60
CA TYR A 123 -15.32 0.74 -7.05
C TYR A 123 -16.00 1.75 -7.99
N ALA A 124 -16.89 1.25 -8.85
CA ALA A 124 -17.61 2.08 -9.82
C ALA A 124 -18.48 3.17 -9.16
N SER A 125 -18.95 2.94 -7.93
CA SER A 125 -19.65 3.93 -7.11
C SER A 125 -19.26 3.79 -5.65
N PRO A 126 -18.97 4.88 -4.92
CA PRO A 126 -18.69 4.83 -3.48
C PRO A 126 -19.82 4.17 -2.67
N SER A 127 -21.07 4.42 -3.04
CA SER A 127 -22.26 3.86 -2.38
C SER A 127 -22.44 2.35 -2.61
N GLN A 128 -21.73 1.78 -3.60
CA GLN A 128 -21.79 0.35 -3.85
C GLN A 128 -21.17 -0.43 -2.69
N LEU A 129 -20.01 0.02 -2.19
CA LEU A 129 -19.33 -0.65 -1.10
C LEU A 129 -20.15 -0.61 0.20
N GLU A 130 -20.71 0.57 0.51
CA GLU A 130 -21.57 0.80 1.68
C GLU A 130 -22.80 -0.11 1.69
N ARG A 131 -23.33 -0.46 0.51
CA ARG A 131 -24.48 -1.36 0.37
C ARG A 131 -24.10 -2.84 0.38
N GLU A 132 -23.04 -3.22 -0.33
CA GLU A 132 -22.70 -4.64 -0.48
C GLU A 132 -21.96 -5.20 0.74
N VAL A 133 -21.11 -4.42 1.43
CA VAL A 133 -20.37 -4.91 2.60
C VAL A 133 -21.30 -5.42 3.71
N PRO A 134 -22.36 -4.70 4.14
CA PRO A 134 -23.30 -5.24 5.12
C PRO A 134 -23.97 -6.54 4.69
N ARG A 135 -24.36 -6.66 3.41
CA ARG A 135 -24.97 -7.88 2.86
C ARG A 135 -24.03 -9.08 2.91
N VAL A 136 -22.75 -8.85 2.59
CA VAL A 136 -21.73 -9.90 2.71
C VAL A 136 -21.56 -10.34 4.15
N LEU A 137 -21.58 -9.41 5.11
CA LEU A 137 -21.50 -9.75 6.53
C LEU A 137 -22.72 -10.56 7.01
N GLU A 138 -23.93 -10.18 6.59
CA GLU A 138 -25.15 -10.97 6.84
C GLU A 138 -25.10 -12.36 6.22
N PHE A 139 -24.45 -12.51 5.07
CA PHE A 139 -24.23 -13.82 4.47
C PHE A 139 -23.26 -14.66 5.31
N ILE A 140 -22.16 -14.06 5.79
CA ILE A 140 -21.16 -14.77 6.60
C ILE A 140 -21.74 -15.21 7.95
N THR A 141 -22.64 -14.43 8.57
CA THR A 141 -23.27 -14.83 9.85
C THR A 141 -24.13 -16.09 9.74
N GLN A 142 -24.60 -16.43 8.53
CA GLN A 142 -25.37 -17.63 8.24
C GLN A 142 -24.49 -18.83 7.85
N ASP A 143 -23.19 -18.62 7.68
CA ASP A 143 -22.24 -19.68 7.36
C ASP A 143 -22.01 -20.57 8.59
N SER A 144 -22.17 -21.89 8.43
CA SER A 144 -22.06 -22.85 9.55
C SER A 144 -20.66 -22.92 10.16
N GLU A 145 -19.62 -22.67 9.37
CA GLU A 145 -18.24 -22.72 9.85
C GLU A 145 -17.76 -21.35 10.34
N TRP A 146 -18.21 -20.27 9.72
CA TRP A 146 -17.67 -18.92 9.96
C TRP A 146 -18.57 -18.02 10.81
N GLY A 147 -19.88 -18.26 10.82
CA GLY A 147 -20.85 -17.32 11.40
C GLY A 147 -20.61 -17.03 12.88
N HIS A 148 -20.15 -18.04 13.64
CA HIS A 148 -19.85 -17.89 15.07
C HIS A 148 -18.65 -16.98 15.38
N LEU A 149 -17.80 -16.67 14.39
CA LEU A 149 -16.65 -15.77 14.52
C LEU A 149 -17.04 -14.30 14.33
N ILE A 150 -18.22 -14.02 13.76
CA ILE A 150 -18.70 -12.66 13.51
C ILE A 150 -19.34 -12.10 14.78
N THR A 151 -18.54 -11.37 15.56
CA THR A 151 -18.99 -10.76 16.82
C THR A 151 -19.83 -9.50 16.59
N PRO A 152 -20.62 -9.05 17.59
CA PRO A 152 -21.30 -7.76 17.54
C PRO A 152 -20.37 -6.59 17.27
N ASP A 153 -19.12 -6.63 17.75
CA ASP A 153 -18.12 -5.58 17.51
C ASP A 153 -17.74 -5.49 16.02
N VAL A 154 -17.68 -6.63 15.33
CA VAL A 154 -17.47 -6.67 13.87
C VAL A 154 -18.69 -6.11 13.14
N LEU A 155 -19.90 -6.49 13.56
CA LEU A 155 -21.16 -6.03 12.94
C LEU A 155 -21.45 -4.55 13.14
N HIS A 156 -21.01 -3.96 14.26
CA HIS A 156 -21.15 -2.52 14.54
C HIS A 156 -19.88 -1.73 14.23
N GLY A 157 -18.81 -2.41 13.81
CA GLY A 157 -17.55 -1.78 13.41
C GLY A 157 -17.68 -0.87 12.20
N THR A 158 -16.60 -0.15 11.91
CA THR A 158 -16.53 0.75 10.77
C THR A 158 -16.65 -0.02 9.45
N LEU A 159 -16.90 0.71 8.35
CA LEU A 159 -16.97 0.11 7.01
C LEU A 159 -15.67 -0.60 6.66
N GLU A 160 -14.53 -0.06 7.06
CA GLU A 160 -13.20 -0.64 6.83
C GLU A 160 -13.02 -1.97 7.56
N THR A 161 -13.46 -2.06 8.82
CA THR A 161 -13.40 -3.31 9.59
C THR A 161 -14.27 -4.39 8.94
N LYS A 162 -15.49 -4.04 8.55
CA LYS A 162 -16.40 -4.96 7.85
C LYS A 162 -15.84 -5.38 6.50
N TYR A 163 -15.28 -4.43 5.76
CA TYR A 163 -14.61 -4.69 4.49
C TYR A 163 -13.45 -5.66 4.64
N LEU A 164 -12.57 -5.45 5.64
CA LEU A 164 -11.48 -6.36 5.95
C LEU A 164 -12.00 -7.79 6.18
N VAL A 165 -13.03 -7.95 7.01
CA VAL A 165 -13.62 -9.26 7.30
C VAL A 165 -14.19 -9.91 6.03
N ALA A 166 -14.93 -9.16 5.22
CA ALA A 166 -15.46 -9.64 3.95
C ALA A 166 -14.33 -10.13 3.02
N ARG A 167 -13.22 -9.38 2.91
CA ARG A 167 -12.07 -9.77 2.07
C ARG A 167 -11.32 -10.98 2.60
N LEU A 168 -11.19 -11.11 3.93
CA LEU A 168 -10.59 -12.28 4.54
C LEU A 168 -11.43 -13.53 4.29
N TYR A 169 -12.75 -13.43 4.42
CA TYR A 169 -13.68 -14.52 4.12
C TYR A 169 -13.62 -14.93 2.64
N GLU A 170 -13.67 -13.97 1.69
CA GLU A 170 -13.51 -14.26 0.25
C GLU A 170 -12.19 -14.99 -0.03
N LYS A 171 -11.08 -14.53 0.56
CA LYS A 171 -9.76 -15.13 0.37
C LYS A 171 -9.66 -16.53 1.00
N ALA A 172 -10.27 -16.74 2.16
CA ALA A 172 -10.25 -18.04 2.84
C ALA A 172 -11.12 -19.08 2.13
N THR A 173 -12.29 -18.66 1.63
CA THR A 173 -13.28 -19.55 0.98
C THR A 173 -13.13 -19.62 -0.54
N GLN A 174 -12.25 -18.80 -1.12
CA GLN A 174 -12.10 -18.62 -2.57
C GLN A 174 -13.41 -18.21 -3.28
N ARG A 175 -14.35 -17.61 -2.54
CA ARG A 175 -15.61 -17.08 -3.07
C ARG A 175 -15.45 -15.61 -3.44
N ARG A 176 -16.26 -15.16 -4.40
CA ARG A 176 -16.44 -13.73 -4.69
C ARG A 176 -17.85 -13.30 -4.30
N LEU A 177 -17.93 -12.44 -3.30
CA LEU A 177 -19.16 -11.89 -2.72
C LEU A 177 -19.23 -10.37 -2.91
N LEU A 178 -18.09 -9.69 -2.83
CA LEU A 178 -17.98 -8.27 -3.12
C LEU A 178 -17.87 -8.04 -4.64
N PRO A 179 -18.38 -6.90 -5.13
CA PRO A 179 -18.25 -6.55 -6.54
C PRO A 179 -16.78 -6.44 -6.94
N GLU A 180 -16.52 -6.59 -8.24
CA GLU A 180 -15.17 -6.53 -8.75
C GLU A 180 -14.56 -5.15 -8.50
N GLN A 181 -13.46 -5.15 -7.75
CA GLN A 181 -12.61 -4.00 -7.55
C GLN A 181 -11.83 -3.70 -8.84
N LEU A 182 -11.43 -2.44 -9.01
CA LEU A 182 -10.46 -2.01 -10.02
C LEU A 182 -9.32 -3.04 -10.17
N SER A 183 -9.25 -3.67 -11.34
CA SER A 183 -8.18 -4.60 -11.70
C SER A 183 -7.17 -3.88 -12.59
N LEU A 184 -5.96 -3.64 -12.06
CA LEU A 184 -4.89 -2.96 -12.79
C LEU A 184 -4.48 -3.74 -14.04
N ASP A 185 -4.44 -5.07 -13.97
CA ASP A 185 -4.08 -5.92 -15.10
C ASP A 185 -5.09 -5.76 -16.25
N ARG A 186 -6.39 -5.80 -15.93
CA ARG A 186 -7.44 -5.59 -16.93
C ARG A 186 -7.40 -4.21 -17.56
N ILE A 187 -7.08 -3.19 -16.77
CA ILE A 187 -6.93 -1.83 -17.28
C ILE A 187 -5.74 -1.78 -18.25
N ALA A 188 -4.59 -2.32 -17.84
CA ALA A 188 -3.40 -2.37 -18.69
C ALA A 188 -3.68 -3.11 -20.01
N GLU A 189 -4.38 -4.23 -19.96
CA GLU A 189 -4.81 -4.98 -21.15
C GLU A 189 -5.73 -4.17 -22.06
N ALA A 190 -6.74 -3.50 -21.48
CA ALA A 190 -7.66 -2.66 -22.24
C ALA A 190 -6.94 -1.50 -22.94
N PHE A 191 -6.02 -0.82 -22.25
CA PHE A 191 -5.23 0.26 -22.83
C PHE A 191 -4.31 -0.23 -23.96
N LYS A 192 -3.67 -1.39 -23.79
CA LYS A 192 -2.84 -2.00 -24.83
C LYS A 192 -3.64 -2.28 -26.10
N GLY A 193 -4.87 -2.78 -25.97
CA GLY A 193 -5.76 -3.00 -27.12
C GLY A 193 -6.13 -1.69 -27.83
N LEU A 194 -6.42 -0.63 -27.08
CA LEU A 194 -6.72 0.69 -27.64
C LEU A 194 -5.53 1.31 -28.37
N GLU A 195 -4.31 1.16 -27.85
CA GLU A 195 -3.09 1.64 -28.50
C GLU A 195 -2.82 0.91 -29.81
N GLN A 196 -3.03 -0.41 -29.84
CA GLN A 196 -2.90 -1.22 -31.05
C GLN A 196 -3.90 -0.80 -32.13
N GLU A 197 -5.16 -0.60 -31.76
CA GLU A 197 -6.21 -0.14 -32.68
C GLU A 197 -5.91 1.27 -33.20
N ARG A 198 -5.44 2.17 -32.33
CA ARG A 198 -5.01 3.51 -32.73
C ARG A 198 -3.85 3.45 -33.73
N ALA A 199 -2.84 2.62 -33.47
CA ALA A 199 -1.69 2.45 -34.37
C ALA A 199 -2.13 1.91 -35.74
N LYS A 200 -3.05 0.94 -35.76
CA LYS A 200 -3.63 0.38 -36.98
C LYS A 200 -4.35 1.47 -37.81
N ARG A 201 -5.25 2.24 -37.19
CA ARG A 201 -5.97 3.33 -37.88
C ARG A 201 -5.06 4.42 -38.41
N LEU A 202 -3.98 4.73 -37.70
CA LEU A 202 -2.96 5.68 -38.19
C LEU A 202 -2.20 5.13 -39.39
N SER A 203 -1.89 3.82 -39.42
CA SER A 203 -1.27 3.18 -40.58
C SER A 203 -2.20 3.10 -41.79
N GLU A 204 -3.51 2.88 -41.57
CA GLU A 204 -4.52 2.85 -42.62
C GLU A 204 -4.77 4.25 -43.21
N ALA A 205 -4.84 5.28 -42.36
CA ALA A 205 -4.98 6.67 -42.79
C ALA A 205 -3.79 7.17 -43.61
N SER A 206 -2.56 6.84 -43.19
CA SER A 206 -1.34 7.21 -43.95
C SER A 206 -1.19 6.45 -45.27
N SER A 207 -1.74 5.25 -45.39
CA SER A 207 -1.75 4.49 -46.65
C SER A 207 -2.76 5.02 -47.66
N LEU A 208 -3.84 5.68 -47.21
CA LEU A 208 -4.86 6.30 -48.05
C LEU A 208 -4.41 7.66 -48.62
N GLU A 209 -3.57 8.41 -47.90
CA GLU A 209 -3.02 9.69 -48.38
C GLU A 209 -1.89 9.49 -49.40
N GLY A 210 -1.17 8.37 -49.38
CA GLY A 210 -0.09 8.07 -50.34
C GLY A 210 -0.55 7.51 -51.69
N GLY A 211 -1.83 7.16 -51.85
CA GLY A 211 -2.40 6.58 -53.07
C GLY A 211 -3.15 7.56 -53.97
N ALA A 212 -3.13 8.85 -53.66
CA ALA A 212 -3.85 9.89 -54.41
C ALA A 212 -2.97 10.68 -55.41
N ASP A 213 -1.69 10.34 -55.53
CA ASP A 213 -0.69 11.02 -56.39
C ASP A 213 -0.11 10.10 -57.51
N GLU A 214 -0.78 8.99 -57.86
CA GLU A 214 -0.55 8.22 -59.12
C GLU A 214 -1.72 8.38 -60.09
#